data_AF-A0A7Y5MT05-F1
#
_entry.id   AF-A0A7Y5MT05-F1
#
_cell.length_a   1.000
_cell.length_b   1.000
_cell.length_c   1.000
_cell.angle_alpha   90.00
_cell.angle_beta   90.00
_cell.angle_gamma   90.00
#
_symmetry.space_group_name_H-M   'P 1'
#
loop_
_entity.id
_entity.type
_entity.pdbx_description
1 polymer ?
#
loop_
_entity_poly.entity_id
_entity_poly.type
_entity_poly.pdbx_seq_one_letter_code
_entity_poly.pdbx_strand_id
1 'polypeptide(L)'
;APGLPGSFTAPGGGIFPILTHINIDFYRIEAILTLGIAGDARALFESAMRNHMTKVFNFGVAVDANAVRPDQAAIDAYVNLWLGRYDAQVSNDSKLNVVMKQFWFSSWGNGYEIYNAMRRTTDPNASNNYGYTGYPNTIQEPILAPRKFPLRLPYPQQELSINPNASSYTSVIYDQARLFWDAN
;
A
#
# COMPACT_ATOMS: atom_id res chain seq x y z
N ALA A 1 22.71 22.14 21.23
CA ALA A 1 21.86 21.48 20.23
C ALA A 1 22.62 20.28 19.68
N PRO A 2 22.02 19.08 19.55
CA PRO A 2 22.71 17.99 18.87
C PRO A 2 22.88 18.40 17.41
N GLY A 3 24.12 18.38 16.92
CA GLY A 3 24.50 18.84 15.59
C GLY A 3 24.00 17.91 14.48
N LEU A 4 23.75 18.49 13.31
CA LEU A 4 23.48 17.74 12.08
C LEU A 4 24.67 16.78 11.81
N PRO A 5 24.44 15.48 11.55
CA PRO A 5 25.52 14.52 11.43
C PRO A 5 26.35 14.76 10.16
N GLY A 6 27.66 14.89 10.32
CA GLY A 6 28.61 14.67 9.25
C GLY A 6 28.79 13.17 9.00
N SER A 7 28.94 12.79 7.73
CA SER A 7 29.53 11.53 7.24
C SER A 7 28.91 10.21 7.77
N PHE A 8 28.08 9.57 6.94
CA PHE A 8 27.65 8.15 6.97
C PHE A 8 27.22 7.51 8.31
N THR A 9 27.02 8.29 9.36
CA THR A 9 26.59 7.83 10.67
C THR A 9 25.24 8.49 10.97
N ALA A 10 24.16 7.80 10.63
CA ALA A 10 22.84 8.15 11.13
C ALA A 10 22.67 7.46 12.50
N PRO A 11 22.08 8.11 13.52
CA PRO A 11 21.92 7.55 14.87
C PRO A 11 20.98 6.33 14.96
N GLY A 12 20.57 5.73 13.84
CA GLY A 12 19.74 4.52 13.81
C GLY A 12 18.27 4.74 14.20
N GLY A 13 17.73 5.96 14.02
CA GLY A 13 16.33 6.31 14.37
C GLY A 13 15.25 5.91 13.34
N GLY A 14 15.59 5.10 12.34
CA GLY A 14 14.64 4.65 11.33
C GLY A 14 13.67 3.62 11.90
N ILE A 15 12.40 3.71 11.53
CA ILE A 15 11.36 2.75 11.91
C ILE A 15 10.98 1.92 10.69
N PHE A 16 10.93 0.59 10.86
CA PHE A 16 10.31 -0.30 9.89
C PHE A 16 8.91 -0.71 10.40
N PRO A 17 7.83 -0.05 9.94
CA PRO A 17 6.49 -0.34 10.43
C PRO A 17 5.99 -1.69 9.90
N ILE A 18 5.91 -2.71 10.75
CA ILE A 18 5.37 -4.02 10.33
C ILE A 18 3.85 -3.93 10.12
N LEU A 19 3.13 -3.48 11.14
CA LEU A 19 1.69 -3.28 11.09
C LEU A 19 1.33 -2.12 12.01
N THR A 20 0.47 -1.22 11.53
CA THR A 20 0.05 -0.05 12.29
C THR A 20 -1.45 -0.05 12.52
N HIS A 21 -1.93 0.67 13.54
CA HIS A 21 -3.38 0.81 13.77
C HIS A 21 -4.11 1.38 12.54
N ILE A 22 -3.44 2.21 11.74
CA ILE A 22 -3.96 2.74 10.48
C ILE A 22 -4.23 1.63 9.47
N ASN A 23 -3.33 0.64 9.37
CA ASN A 23 -3.55 -0.52 8.51
C ASN A 23 -4.79 -1.32 8.94
N ILE A 24 -5.00 -1.47 10.25
CA ILE A 24 -6.19 -2.13 10.79
C ILE A 24 -7.46 -1.39 10.38
N ASP A 25 -7.48 -0.05 10.43
CA ASP A 25 -8.65 0.72 9.98
C ASP A 25 -8.93 0.48 8.49
N PHE A 26 -7.89 0.41 7.65
CA PHE A 26 -8.06 0.08 6.24
C PHE A 26 -8.57 -1.35 5.99
N TYR A 27 -8.10 -2.34 6.74
CA TYR A 27 -8.64 -3.71 6.64
C TYR A 27 -10.11 -3.78 7.07
N ARG A 28 -10.51 -2.99 8.07
CA ARG A 28 -11.91 -2.89 8.50
C ARG A 28 -12.77 -2.24 7.41
N ILE A 29 -12.28 -1.17 6.77
CA ILE A 29 -12.97 -0.54 5.64
C ILE A 29 -13.14 -1.55 4.49
N GLU A 30 -12.08 -2.28 4.15
CA GLU A 30 -12.14 -3.33 3.13
C GLU A 30 -13.17 -4.41 3.49
N ALA A 31 -13.19 -4.86 4.74
CA ALA A 31 -14.13 -5.89 5.18
C ALA A 31 -15.59 -5.40 5.13
N ILE A 32 -15.86 -4.13 5.45
CA ILE A 32 -17.19 -3.52 5.29
C ILE A 32 -17.59 -3.50 3.81
N LEU A 33 -16.68 -3.10 2.92
CA LEU A 33 -16.96 -2.96 1.49
C LEU A 33 -17.09 -4.29 0.74
N THR A 34 -16.31 -5.31 1.13
CA THR A 34 -16.18 -6.56 0.37
C THR A 34 -16.88 -7.75 1.00
N LEU A 35 -16.96 -7.82 2.34
CA LEU A 35 -17.55 -8.96 3.06
C LEU A 35 -18.97 -8.67 3.57
N GLY A 36 -19.49 -7.46 3.38
CA GLY A 36 -20.83 -7.08 3.81
C GLY A 36 -20.98 -6.97 5.33
N ILE A 37 -19.89 -6.77 6.07
CA ILE A 37 -19.91 -6.56 7.52
C ILE A 37 -20.53 -5.19 7.81
N ALA A 38 -21.35 -5.10 8.85
CA ALA A 38 -21.96 -3.84 9.27
C ALA A 38 -20.90 -2.80 9.68
N GLY A 39 -21.05 -1.56 9.20
CA GLY A 39 -20.21 -0.44 9.58
C GLY A 39 -20.33 0.74 8.61
N ASP A 40 -19.81 1.90 9.01
CA ASP A 40 -19.71 3.08 8.14
C ASP A 40 -18.28 3.18 7.58
N ALA A 41 -18.10 2.64 6.38
CA ALA A 41 -16.81 2.66 5.68
C ALA A 41 -16.32 4.09 5.39
N ARG A 42 -17.22 5.04 5.14
CA ARG A 42 -16.88 6.43 4.81
C ARG A 42 -16.38 7.17 6.05
N ALA A 43 -17.09 7.06 7.16
CA ALA A 43 -16.67 7.67 8.42
C ALA A 43 -15.35 7.07 8.93
N LEU A 44 -15.18 5.74 8.78
CA LEU A 44 -13.93 5.08 9.15
C LEU A 44 -12.77 5.52 8.24
N PHE A 45 -13.03 5.73 6.94
CA PHE A 45 -12.04 6.25 6.00
C PHE A 45 -11.56 7.65 6.34
N GLU A 46 -12.48 8.55 6.71
CA GLU A 46 -12.12 9.87 7.23
C GLU A 46 -11.23 9.78 8.47
N SER A 47 -11.65 8.97 9.45
CA SER A 47 -10.93 8.77 10.71
C SER A 47 -9.52 8.22 10.46
N ALA A 48 -9.38 7.21 9.59
CA ALA A 48 -8.10 6.61 9.24
C ALA A 48 -7.11 7.64 8.65
N MET A 49 -7.57 8.51 7.73
CA MET A 49 -6.72 9.56 7.16
C MET A 49 -6.28 10.57 8.23
N ARG A 50 -7.22 11.03 9.07
CA ARG A 50 -6.93 11.99 10.15
C ARG A 50 -5.97 11.42 11.20
N ASN A 51 -6.17 10.16 11.58
CA ASN A 51 -5.31 9.46 12.53
C ASN A 51 -3.90 9.25 11.96
N HIS A 52 -3.78 8.90 10.68
CA HIS A 52 -2.50 8.74 10.02
C HIS A 52 -1.71 10.04 9.99
N MET A 53 -2.34 11.14 9.55
CA MET A 53 -1.72 12.45 9.55
C MET A 53 -1.30 12.89 10.95
N THR A 54 -2.17 12.71 11.94
CA THR A 54 -1.85 13.02 13.35
C THR A 54 -0.63 12.22 13.83
N LYS A 55 -0.56 10.92 13.52
CA LYS A 55 0.58 10.07 13.85
C LYS A 55 1.88 10.59 13.22
N VAL A 56 1.86 10.90 11.91
CA VAL A 56 3.05 11.40 11.20
C VAL A 56 3.50 12.75 11.76
N PHE A 57 2.58 13.68 12.01
CA PHE A 57 2.92 14.99 12.56
C PHE A 57 3.48 14.88 13.98
N ASN A 58 2.84 14.07 14.84
CA ASN A 58 3.32 13.86 16.21
C ASN A 58 4.70 13.20 16.23
N PHE A 59 4.95 12.26 15.32
CA PHE A 59 6.28 11.66 15.16
C PHE A 59 7.30 12.70 14.71
N GLY A 60 6.99 13.49 13.66
CA GLY A 60 7.88 14.51 13.12
C GLY A 60 8.33 15.52 14.16
N VAL A 61 7.39 16.12 14.90
CA VAL A 61 7.72 17.11 15.95
C VAL A 61 8.48 16.51 17.13
N ALA A 62 8.36 15.20 17.37
CA ALA A 62 9.08 14.52 18.44
C ALA A 62 10.55 14.23 18.06
N VAL A 63 10.86 14.08 16.78
CA VAL A 63 12.21 13.69 16.30
C VAL A 63 12.98 14.80 15.61
N ASP A 64 12.29 15.84 15.11
CA ASP A 64 12.90 16.99 14.42
C ASP A 64 12.30 18.30 14.93
N ALA A 65 13.14 19.15 15.53
CA ALA A 65 12.76 20.45 16.05
C ALA A 65 12.32 21.45 14.96
N ASN A 66 12.67 21.19 13.69
CA ASN A 66 12.26 22.01 12.55
C ASN A 66 11.00 21.47 11.85
N ALA A 67 10.41 20.37 12.34
CA ALA A 67 9.22 19.81 11.73
C ALA A 67 8.05 20.80 11.78
N VAL A 68 7.44 21.05 10.62
CA VAL A 68 6.29 21.95 10.48
C VAL A 68 5.01 21.13 10.40
N ARG A 69 4.02 21.48 11.23
CA ARG A 69 2.67 20.93 11.13
C ARG A 69 1.87 21.74 10.10
N PRO A 70 1.21 21.09 9.13
CA PRO A 70 0.26 21.77 8.24
C PRO A 70 -0.86 22.43 9.04
N ASP A 71 -1.39 23.55 8.55
CA ASP A 71 -2.56 24.17 9.16
C ASP A 71 -3.81 23.27 9.06
N GLN A 72 -4.79 23.53 9.92
CA GLN A 72 -6.01 22.72 9.98
C GLN A 72 -6.82 22.81 8.67
N ALA A 73 -6.79 23.95 7.98
CA ALA A 73 -7.52 24.14 6.73
C ALA A 73 -6.96 23.26 5.60
N ALA A 74 -5.64 23.10 5.52
CA ALA A 74 -4.96 22.23 4.57
C ALA A 74 -5.25 20.75 4.86
N ILE A 75 -5.27 20.37 6.15
CA ILE A 75 -5.65 19.02 6.59
C ILE A 75 -7.09 18.72 6.15
N ASP A 76 -8.03 19.63 6.43
CA ASP A 76 -9.43 19.45 6.07
C ASP A 76 -9.65 19.46 4.56
N ALA A 77 -8.95 20.32 3.82
CA ALA A 77 -8.99 20.33 2.36
C ALA A 77 -8.53 18.99 1.77
N TYR A 78 -7.45 18.41 2.29
CA TYR A 78 -6.96 17.10 1.86
C TYR A 78 -7.96 15.99 2.16
N VAL A 79 -8.50 15.94 3.38
CA VAL A 79 -9.50 14.93 3.77
C VAL A 79 -10.75 15.04 2.90
N ASN A 80 -11.27 16.25 2.72
CA ASN A 80 -12.45 16.51 1.89
C ASN A 80 -12.23 16.15 0.42
N LEU A 81 -11.02 16.37 -0.12
CA LEU A 81 -10.67 15.92 -1.47
C LEU A 81 -10.82 14.40 -1.61
N TRP A 82 -10.31 13.62 -0.65
CA TRP A 82 -10.38 12.16 -0.71
C TRP A 82 -11.76 11.61 -0.39
N LEU A 83 -12.50 12.24 0.52
CA LEU A 83 -13.91 11.92 0.73
C LEU A 83 -14.75 12.23 -0.50
N GLY A 84 -14.51 13.36 -1.18
CA GLY A 84 -15.17 13.68 -2.45
C GLY A 84 -14.86 12.64 -3.54
N ARG A 85 -13.62 12.16 -3.62
CA ARG A 85 -13.25 11.06 -4.53
C ARG A 85 -13.96 9.75 -4.20
N TYR A 86 -14.10 9.44 -2.91
CA TYR A 86 -14.81 8.26 -2.42
C TYR A 86 -16.31 8.34 -2.70
N ASP A 87 -16.93 9.48 -2.42
CA ASP A 87 -18.37 9.74 -2.58
C ASP A 87 -18.79 9.77 -4.07
N ALA A 88 -17.86 10.14 -4.96
CA ALA A 88 -18.08 10.09 -6.40
C ALA A 88 -18.16 8.65 -6.96
N GLN A 89 -17.75 7.64 -6.20
CA GLN A 89 -17.77 6.24 -6.64
C GLN A 89 -19.12 5.57 -6.38
N VAL A 90 -19.58 4.79 -7.36
CA VAL A 90 -20.89 4.11 -7.31
C VAL A 90 -20.80 2.72 -6.66
N SER A 91 -19.79 1.93 -7.02
CA SER A 91 -19.65 0.55 -6.55
C SER A 91 -18.71 0.42 -5.34
N ASN A 92 -18.87 -0.66 -4.56
CA ASN A 92 -17.95 -0.94 -3.45
C ASN A 92 -16.52 -1.19 -3.95
N ASP A 93 -16.34 -1.81 -5.11
CA ASP A 93 -15.02 -2.04 -5.71
C ASP A 93 -14.34 -0.72 -6.11
N SER A 94 -15.08 0.20 -6.73
CA SER A 94 -14.55 1.52 -7.08
C SER A 94 -14.24 2.38 -5.85
N LYS A 95 -15.05 2.27 -4.78
CA LYS A 95 -14.72 2.85 -3.46
C LYS A 95 -13.47 2.23 -2.86
N LEU A 96 -13.33 0.90 -2.94
CA LEU A 96 -12.15 0.19 -2.43
C LEU A 96 -10.88 0.64 -3.14
N ASN A 97 -10.92 0.89 -4.46
CA ASN A 97 -9.79 1.44 -5.19
C ASN A 97 -9.28 2.77 -4.60
N VAL A 98 -10.19 3.69 -4.26
CA VAL A 98 -9.86 4.97 -3.62
C VAL A 98 -9.25 4.75 -2.24
N VAL A 99 -9.83 3.85 -1.44
CA VAL A 99 -9.35 3.50 -0.10
C VAL A 99 -7.94 2.89 -0.17
N MET A 100 -7.72 1.96 -1.08
CA MET A 100 -6.41 1.30 -1.28
C MET A 100 -5.35 2.27 -1.78
N LYS A 101 -5.73 3.35 -2.47
CA LYS A 101 -4.80 4.43 -2.80
C LYS A 101 -4.34 5.20 -1.57
N GLN A 102 -5.21 5.43 -0.59
CA GLN A 102 -4.78 6.00 0.69
C GLN A 102 -3.97 5.01 1.52
N PHE A 103 -4.34 3.73 1.52
CA PHE A 103 -3.54 2.68 2.15
C PHE A 103 -2.11 2.69 1.62
N TRP A 104 -1.93 2.79 0.30
CA TRP A 104 -0.61 2.89 -0.34
C TRP A 104 0.23 4.03 0.24
N PHE A 105 -0.36 5.22 0.43
CA PHE A 105 0.36 6.35 1.01
C PHE A 105 0.64 6.17 2.51
N SER A 106 -0.32 5.63 3.26
CA SER A 106 -0.19 5.47 4.72
C SER A 106 0.75 4.35 5.14
N SER A 107 0.94 3.36 4.27
CA SER A 107 1.78 2.19 4.53
C SER A 107 3.22 2.39 4.06
N TRP A 108 3.58 3.62 3.68
CA TRP A 108 4.95 3.94 3.27
C TRP A 108 5.93 3.57 4.38
N GLY A 109 6.97 2.82 4.01
CA GLY A 109 7.89 2.17 4.96
C GLY A 109 7.68 0.66 5.08
N ASN A 110 6.54 0.12 4.63
CA ASN A 110 6.33 -1.32 4.48
C ASN A 110 5.92 -1.70 3.05
N GLY A 111 6.95 -1.87 2.20
CA GLY A 111 6.74 -2.29 0.81
C GLY A 111 6.11 -3.67 0.66
N TYR A 112 6.33 -4.59 1.62
CA TYR A 112 5.73 -5.93 1.55
C TYR A 112 4.21 -5.86 1.64
N GLU A 113 3.71 -5.08 2.59
CA GLU A 113 2.28 -4.94 2.82
C GLU A 113 1.60 -4.24 1.64
N ILE A 114 2.20 -3.17 1.13
CA ILE A 114 1.72 -2.49 -0.07
C ILE A 114 1.67 -3.45 -1.27
N TYR A 115 2.77 -4.19 -1.49
CA TYR A 115 2.91 -5.10 -2.62
C TYR A 115 1.98 -6.32 -2.52
N ASN A 116 1.73 -6.83 -1.32
CA ASN A 116 0.77 -7.91 -1.08
C ASN A 116 -0.67 -7.40 -1.25
N ALA A 117 -1.04 -6.29 -0.61
CA ALA A 117 -2.39 -5.75 -0.66
C ALA A 117 -2.82 -5.42 -2.10
N MET A 118 -1.90 -4.89 -2.91
CA MET A 118 -2.17 -4.60 -4.31
C MET A 118 -2.38 -5.84 -5.18
N ARG A 119 -1.68 -6.95 -4.91
CA ARG A 119 -1.92 -8.21 -5.65
C ARG A 119 -3.14 -8.96 -5.13
N ARG A 120 -3.42 -8.86 -3.82
CA ARG A 120 -4.53 -9.55 -3.16
C ARG A 120 -5.87 -8.90 -3.46
N THR A 121 -5.92 -7.57 -3.50
CA THR A 121 -7.11 -6.84 -3.95
C THR A 121 -7.35 -7.14 -5.42
N THR A 122 -8.60 -7.25 -5.83
CA THR A 122 -8.94 -7.52 -7.23
C THR A 122 -9.79 -6.39 -7.76
N ASP A 123 -9.36 -5.87 -8.89
CA ASP A 123 -10.13 -5.01 -9.76
C ASP A 123 -10.80 -5.89 -10.84
N PRO A 124 -12.11 -6.16 -10.73
CA PRO A 124 -12.83 -6.97 -11.73
C PRO A 124 -12.84 -6.31 -13.11
N ASN A 125 -12.52 -5.02 -13.21
CA ASN A 125 -12.43 -4.27 -14.46
C ASN A 125 -10.98 -4.03 -14.90
N ALA A 126 -10.00 -4.69 -14.30
CA ALA A 126 -8.60 -4.57 -14.71
C ALA A 126 -8.43 -5.06 -16.16
N SER A 127 -8.43 -4.12 -17.10
CA SER A 127 -8.05 -4.37 -18.50
C SER A 127 -6.55 -4.20 -18.72
N ASN A 128 -5.75 -4.18 -17.64
CA ASN A 128 -4.41 -3.63 -17.76
C ASN A 128 -3.47 -4.59 -18.50
N ASN A 129 -2.84 -4.07 -19.55
CA ASN A 129 -1.80 -4.77 -20.30
C ASN A 129 -0.52 -4.98 -19.45
N TYR A 130 -0.51 -4.45 -18.23
CA TYR A 130 0.63 -4.38 -17.32
C TYR A 130 0.66 -5.54 -16.30
N GLY A 131 -0.34 -6.42 -16.28
CA GLY A 131 -0.27 -7.73 -15.61
C GLY A 131 -0.59 -7.76 -14.11
N TYR A 132 -0.91 -6.65 -13.46
CA TYR A 132 -1.43 -6.63 -12.08
C TYR A 132 -2.91 -6.26 -12.07
N THR A 133 -3.74 -7.02 -11.39
CA THR A 133 -5.21 -6.95 -11.50
C THR A 133 -5.86 -6.41 -10.24
N GLY A 134 -5.14 -5.61 -9.43
CA GLY A 134 -5.63 -5.15 -8.13
C GLY A 134 -5.54 -3.66 -7.87
N TYR A 135 -5.88 -3.27 -6.64
CA TYR A 135 -6.03 -1.89 -6.21
C TYR A 135 -4.82 -1.41 -5.36
N PRO A 136 -4.39 -0.14 -5.50
CA PRO A 136 -4.98 0.86 -6.38
C PRO A 136 -4.52 0.69 -7.85
N ASN A 137 -5.46 0.82 -8.79
CA ASN A 137 -5.19 0.70 -10.23
C ASN A 137 -4.64 2.00 -10.87
N THR A 138 -4.34 3.01 -10.04
CA THR A 138 -3.85 4.34 -10.44
C THR A 138 -2.39 4.56 -10.08
N ILE A 139 -1.61 3.49 -9.91
CA ILE A 139 -0.16 3.59 -9.73
C ILE A 139 0.53 3.79 -11.07
N GLN A 140 1.73 4.35 -11.03
CA GLN A 140 2.49 4.64 -12.24
C GLN A 140 2.76 3.37 -13.05
N GLU A 141 2.49 3.43 -14.34
CA GLU A 141 2.72 2.34 -15.28
C GLU A 141 4.23 2.21 -15.61
N PRO A 142 4.71 0.98 -15.88
CA PRO A 142 6.11 0.76 -16.21
C PRO A 142 6.51 1.48 -17.51
N ILE A 143 7.70 2.09 -17.51
CA ILE A 143 8.25 2.85 -18.64
C ILE A 143 8.61 1.93 -19.83
N LEU A 144 8.88 0.65 -19.59
CA LEU A 144 9.28 -0.33 -20.60
C LEU A 144 8.17 -1.38 -20.81
N ALA A 145 7.64 -1.45 -22.02
CA ALA A 145 6.55 -2.35 -22.41
C ALA A 145 6.80 -3.88 -22.42
N PRO A 146 8.03 -4.43 -22.56
CA PRO A 146 8.18 -5.87 -22.79
C PRO A 146 8.00 -6.73 -21.53
N ARG A 147 7.89 -6.13 -20.33
CA ARG A 147 7.69 -6.87 -19.08
C ARG A 147 6.49 -6.34 -18.32
N LYS A 148 5.72 -7.28 -17.77
CA LYS A 148 4.58 -6.97 -16.91
C LYS A 148 5.07 -6.75 -15.48
N PHE A 149 4.18 -6.22 -14.66
CA PHE A 149 4.43 -6.02 -13.25
C PHE A 149 4.72 -7.37 -12.56
N PRO A 150 5.79 -7.49 -11.77
CA PRO A 150 6.11 -8.73 -11.06
C PRO A 150 4.99 -9.15 -10.10
N LEU A 151 4.52 -10.39 -10.21
CA LEU A 151 3.50 -10.97 -9.33
C LEU A 151 4.10 -11.79 -8.19
N ARG A 152 5.41 -12.05 -8.26
CA ARG A 152 6.21 -12.70 -7.22
C ARG A 152 7.69 -12.38 -7.42
N LEU A 153 8.53 -12.87 -6.51
CA LEU A 153 9.98 -12.87 -6.70
C LEU A 153 10.44 -14.22 -7.31
N PRO A 154 11.49 -14.22 -8.15
CA PRO A 154 12.06 -15.45 -8.68
C PRO A 154 12.74 -16.26 -7.57
N TYR A 155 12.76 -17.58 -7.74
CA TYR A 155 13.54 -18.44 -6.86
C TYR A 155 15.04 -18.23 -7.10
N PRO A 156 15.89 -18.30 -6.06
CA PRO A 156 17.33 -18.27 -6.23
C PRO A 156 17.79 -19.43 -7.12
N GLN A 157 18.60 -19.14 -8.14
CA GLN A 157 19.05 -20.14 -9.10
C GLN A 157 19.81 -21.30 -8.43
N GLN A 158 20.56 -21.00 -7.37
CA GLN A 158 21.31 -22.00 -6.61
C GLN A 158 20.39 -23.06 -5.97
N GLU A 159 19.22 -22.66 -5.43
CA GLU A 159 18.26 -23.60 -4.84
C GLU A 159 17.71 -24.57 -5.89
N LEU A 160 17.48 -24.08 -7.12
CA LEU A 160 16.98 -24.88 -8.23
C LEU A 160 18.02 -25.89 -8.74
N SER A 161 19.31 -25.58 -8.61
CA SER A 161 20.41 -26.46 -9.03
C SER A 161 20.80 -27.49 -7.97
N ILE A 162 20.69 -27.14 -6.68
CA ILE A 162 21.11 -28.02 -5.56
C ILE A 162 19.99 -28.98 -5.15
N ASN A 163 18.72 -28.61 -5.33
CA ASN A 163 17.58 -29.45 -4.96
C ASN A 163 16.92 -30.11 -6.19
N PRO A 164 17.17 -31.41 -6.45
CA PRO A 164 16.56 -32.11 -7.59
C PRO A 164 15.02 -32.14 -7.55
N ASN A 165 14.42 -32.03 -6.35
CA ASN A 165 12.97 -32.00 -6.17
C ASN A 165 12.34 -30.65 -6.52
N ALA A 166 13.15 -29.60 -6.77
CA ALA A 166 12.69 -28.26 -7.09
C ALA A 166 12.51 -28.01 -8.60
N SER A 167 12.62 -29.05 -9.44
CA SER A 167 12.56 -28.94 -10.91
C SER A 167 11.30 -28.24 -11.43
N SER A 168 10.14 -28.44 -10.78
CA SER A 168 8.88 -27.75 -11.13
C SER A 168 8.96 -26.23 -11.02
N TYR A 169 9.81 -25.72 -10.13
CA TYR A 169 9.97 -24.29 -9.87
C TYR A 169 10.87 -23.56 -10.89
N THR A 170 11.61 -24.30 -11.73
CA THR A 170 12.46 -23.70 -12.79
C THR A 170 11.64 -23.03 -13.90
N SER A 171 10.40 -23.48 -14.09
CA SER A 171 9.48 -22.95 -15.11
C SER A 171 8.63 -21.76 -14.62
N VAL A 172 8.79 -21.35 -13.36
CA VAL A 172 7.99 -20.29 -12.74
C VAL A 172 8.48 -18.92 -13.18
N ILE A 173 7.66 -18.26 -14.01
CA ILE A 173 7.93 -16.91 -14.51
C ILE A 173 7.30 -15.87 -13.57
N TYR A 174 8.09 -14.94 -13.04
CA TYR A 174 7.69 -14.08 -11.92
C TYR A 174 6.61 -13.03 -12.24
N ASP A 175 6.42 -12.66 -13.50
CA ASP A 175 5.41 -11.70 -13.98
C ASP A 175 4.19 -12.38 -14.62
N GLN A 176 4.07 -13.70 -14.46
CA GLN A 176 2.95 -14.52 -14.97
C GLN A 176 2.40 -15.48 -13.92
N ALA A 177 3.28 -16.15 -13.19
CA ALA A 177 2.90 -17.12 -12.18
C ALA A 177 2.51 -16.40 -10.88
N ARG A 178 1.22 -16.46 -10.55
CA ARG A 178 0.65 -15.91 -9.32
C ARG A 178 0.96 -16.78 -8.10
N LEU A 179 0.83 -16.18 -6.92
CA LEU A 179 0.84 -16.91 -5.65
C LEU A 179 -0.54 -17.50 -5.38
N PHE A 180 -0.64 -18.52 -4.52
CA PHE A 180 -1.89 -19.25 -4.30
C PHE A 180 -3.06 -18.38 -3.79
N TRP A 181 -2.76 -17.28 -3.09
CA TRP A 181 -3.73 -16.33 -2.55
C TRP A 181 -4.00 -15.15 -3.48
N ASP A 182 -3.22 -15.02 -4.56
CA ASP A 182 -3.42 -14.03 -5.61
C ASP A 182 -4.41 -14.63 -6.62
N ALA A 183 -5.69 -14.51 -6.29
CA ALA A 183 -6.76 -15.30 -6.86
C ALA A 183 -7.20 -14.87 -8.27
N ASN A 184 -6.63 -13.81 -8.86
CA ASN A 184 -7.16 -13.22 -10.10
C ASN A 184 -6.13 -12.85 -11.16
#